data_AF-A0A3C1FW95-F1
#
_entry.id   AF-A0A3C1FW95-F1
#
_cell.length_a   1.000
_cell.length_b   1.000
_cell.length_c   1.000
_cell.angle_alpha   90.00
_cell.angle_beta   90.00
_cell.angle_gamma   90.00
#
_symmetry.space_group_name_H-M   'P 1'
#
loop_
_entity.id
_entity.type
_entity.pdbx_description
1 polymer ?
#
loop_
_entity_poly.entity_id
_entity_poly.type
_entity_poly.pdbx_seq_one_letter_code
_entity_poly.pdbx_strand_id
1 'polypeptide(L)'
;MTSQILVRVDKELKDKFQRLSGTEQKSVNEKVRELMEEYVREHSMESAMKNLWDEVGHSMKKKGYKESDIDKMIRKVRSAK
;
A
#
# COMPACT_ATOMS: atom_id res chain seq x y z
N MET A 1 -2.51 10.83 -15.98
CA MET A 1 -1.56 11.96 -16.11
C MET A 1 -0.19 11.43 -15.74
N THR A 2 0.82 11.66 -16.58
CA THR A 2 2.19 11.16 -16.32
C THR A 2 2.98 12.28 -15.64
N SER A 3 3.56 12.01 -14.46
CA SER A 3 4.46 12.92 -13.76
C SER A 3 5.91 12.47 -13.94
N GLN A 4 6.84 13.42 -13.95
CA GLN A 4 8.28 13.15 -14.11
C GLN A 4 9.02 13.50 -12.81
N ILE A 5 10.00 12.67 -12.47
CA ILE A 5 10.90 12.87 -11.33
C ILE A 5 12.33 12.95 -11.85
N LEU A 6 13.09 13.96 -11.40
CA LEU A 6 14.51 14.11 -11.68
C LEU A 6 15.30 13.89 -10.39
N VAL A 7 16.13 12.85 -10.37
CA VAL A 7 16.96 12.49 -9.21
C VAL A 7 18.42 12.72 -9.57
N ARG A 8 19.12 13.53 -8.76
CA ARG A 8 20.57 13.70 -8.86
C ARG A 8 21.25 12.67 -7.97
N VAL A 9 22.18 11.93 -8.54
CA VAL A 9 22.96 10.90 -7.85
C VAL A 9 24.42 11.01 -8.27
N ASP A 10 25.32 10.52 -7.41
CA ASP A 10 26.73 10.45 -7.75
C ASP A 10 26.97 9.51 -8.94
N LYS A 11 27.98 9.85 -9.75
CA LYS A 11 28.33 9.09 -10.97
C LYS A 11 28.61 7.62 -10.66
N GLU A 12 29.32 7.33 -9.58
CA GLU A 12 29.65 5.95 -9.19
C GLU A 12 28.39 5.13 -8.88
N LEU A 13 27.42 5.73 -8.18
CA LEU A 13 26.15 5.07 -7.87
C LEU A 13 25.37 4.80 -9.15
N LYS A 14 25.28 5.78 -10.05
CA LYS A 14 24.63 5.61 -11.36
C LYS A 14 25.25 4.47 -12.15
N ASP A 15 26.58 4.42 -12.23
CA ASP A 15 27.31 3.43 -13.03
C ASP A 15 27.09 2.01 -12.47
N LYS A 16 27.12 1.84 -11.14
CA LYS A 16 26.82 0.56 -10.48
C LYS A 16 25.36 0.14 -10.70
N PHE A 17 24.42 1.06 -10.50
CA PHE A 17 23.00 0.80 -10.64
C PHE A 17 22.62 0.41 -12.08
N GLN A 18 23.23 1.06 -13.07
CA GLN A 18 23.02 0.73 -14.48
C GLN A 18 23.53 -0.68 -14.81
N ARG A 19 24.70 -1.08 -14.30
CA ARG A 19 25.23 -2.43 -14.50
C ARG A 19 24.30 -3.49 -13.90
N LEU A 20 23.85 -3.29 -12.66
CA LEU A 20 22.94 -4.21 -11.98
C LEU A 20 21.59 -4.32 -12.70
N SER A 21 20.98 -3.18 -13.06
CA SER A 21 19.72 -3.17 -13.80
C SER A 21 19.85 -3.88 -15.15
N GLY A 22 21.00 -3.72 -15.82
CA GLY A 22 21.31 -4.41 -17.08
C GLY A 22 21.39 -5.94 -16.93
N THR A 23 21.82 -6.47 -15.78
CA THR A 23 21.80 -7.92 -15.54
C THR A 23 20.38 -8.49 -15.46
N GLU A 24 19.41 -7.66 -15.06
CA GLU A 24 17.98 -8.00 -15.05
C GLU A 24 17.29 -7.72 -16.41
N GLN A 25 18.04 -7.32 -17.45
CA GLN A 25 17.51 -6.86 -18.74
C GLN A 25 16.55 -5.65 -18.61
N LYS A 26 16.71 -4.85 -17.55
CA LYS A 26 15.89 -3.66 -17.28
C LYS A 26 16.68 -2.38 -17.51
N SER A 27 15.99 -1.35 -17.99
CA SER A 27 16.52 0.01 -17.97
C SER A 27 16.60 0.56 -16.55
N VAL A 28 17.45 1.56 -16.35
CA VAL A 28 17.57 2.28 -15.06
C VAL A 28 16.20 2.82 -14.62
N ASN A 29 15.41 3.37 -15.54
CA ASN A 29 14.11 3.95 -15.22
C ASN A 29 13.09 2.89 -14.80
N GLU A 30 13.10 1.71 -15.43
CA GLU A 30 12.25 0.60 -15.01
C GLU A 30 12.59 0.14 -13.61
N LYS A 31 13.88 -0.04 -13.30
CA LYS A 31 14.29 -0.48 -11.97
C LYS A 31 14.01 0.58 -10.89
N VAL A 32 14.20 1.87 -11.19
CA VAL A 32 13.82 2.96 -10.27
C VAL A 32 12.31 2.95 -10.02
N ARG A 33 11.49 2.75 -11.05
CA ARG A 33 10.04 2.66 -10.89
C ARG A 33 9.64 1.49 -9.98
N GLU A 34 10.22 0.32 -10.21
CA GLU A 34 9.97 -0.87 -9.40
C GLU A 34 10.31 -0.65 -7.92
N LEU A 35 11.48 -0.04 -7.65
CA LEU A 35 11.88 0.28 -6.27
C LEU A 35 10.94 1.28 -5.60
N MET A 36 10.43 2.26 -6.37
CA MET A 36 9.44 3.22 -5.86
C MET A 36 8.09 2.55 -5.57
N GLU A 37 7.63 1.68 -6.47
CA GLU A 37 6.38 0.92 -6.30
C GLU A 37 6.46 0.00 -5.07
N GLU A 38 7.58 -0.69 -4.89
CA GLU A 38 7.84 -1.54 -3.73
C GLU A 38 7.88 -0.73 -2.43
N TYR A 39 8.60 0.39 -2.41
CA TYR A 39 8.65 1.27 -1.25
C TYR A 39 7.25 1.75 -0.84
N VAL A 40 6.45 2.21 -1.80
CA VAL A 40 5.06 2.64 -1.54
C VAL A 40 4.21 1.48 -1.07
N ARG A 41 4.34 0.29 -1.67
CA ARG A 41 3.56 -0.89 -1.27
C ARG A 41 3.84 -1.30 0.18
N GLU A 42 5.10 -1.28 0.59
CA GLU A 42 5.53 -1.67 1.94
C GLU A 42 5.20 -0.62 2.99
N HIS A 43 5.28 0.67 2.64
CA HIS A 43 5.13 1.78 3.57
C HIS A 43 3.78 2.48 3.49
N SER A 44 2.92 2.10 2.55
CA SER A 44 1.57 2.65 2.52
C SER A 44 0.83 2.18 3.77
N MET A 45 0.50 3.16 4.60
CA MET A 45 -0.47 2.99 5.69
C MET A 45 -1.78 2.39 5.18
N GLU A 46 -2.12 2.52 3.90
CA GLU A 46 -3.27 1.88 3.27
C GLU A 46 -3.23 0.35 3.38
N SER A 47 -2.09 -0.29 3.10
CA SER A 47 -1.93 -1.74 3.26
C SER A 47 -2.04 -2.15 4.73
N ALA A 48 -1.38 -1.41 5.63
CA ALA A 48 -1.46 -1.65 7.07
C ALA A 48 -2.90 -1.45 7.62
N MET A 49 -3.58 -0.40 7.16
CA MET A 49 -4.96 -0.06 7.52
C MET A 49 -5.93 -1.12 7.01
N LYS A 50 -5.74 -1.61 5.78
CA LYS A 50 -6.55 -2.69 5.23
C LYS A 50 -6.42 -3.97 6.06
N ASN A 51 -5.20 -4.36 6.41
CA ASN A 51 -4.97 -5.53 7.25
C ASN A 51 -5.63 -5.38 8.63
N LEU A 52 -5.52 -4.20 9.25
CA LEU A 52 -6.22 -3.90 10.51
C LEU A 52 -7.74 -4.02 10.37
N TRP A 53 -8.33 -3.47 9.31
CA TRP A 53 -9.77 -3.59 9.05
C TRP A 53 -10.19 -5.04 8.81
N ASP A 54 -9.38 -5.82 8.11
CA ASP A 54 -9.63 -7.24 7.87
C ASP A 54 -9.59 -8.03 9.20
N GLU A 55 -8.61 -7.77 10.08
CA GLU A 55 -8.54 -8.38 11.41
C GLU A 55 -9.74 -8.03 12.29
N VAL A 56 -10.14 -6.75 12.31
CA VAL A 56 -11.34 -6.29 13.03
C VAL A 56 -12.58 -7.01 12.48
N GLY A 57 -12.73 -7.09 11.16
CA GLY A 57 -13.83 -7.79 10.51
C GLY A 57 -13.89 -9.27 10.88
N HIS A 58 -12.75 -9.97 10.88
CA HIS A 58 -12.66 -11.37 11.30
C HIS A 58 -13.03 -11.55 12.77
N SER A 59 -12.54 -10.68 13.66
CA SER A 59 -12.86 -10.69 15.09
C SER A 59 -14.36 -10.48 15.33
N MET A 60 -14.99 -9.56 14.60
CA MET A 60 -16.44 -9.32 14.67
C MET A 60 -17.24 -10.54 14.20
N LYS A 61 -16.87 -11.13 13.06
CA LYS A 61 -17.51 -12.37 12.56
C LYS A 61 -17.38 -13.51 13.56
N LYS A 62 -16.19 -13.69 14.16
CA LYS A 62 -15.94 -14.72 15.20
C LYS A 62 -16.81 -14.53 16.45
N LYS A 63 -17.12 -13.29 16.80
CA LYS A 63 -18.05 -12.94 17.90
C LYS A 63 -19.53 -13.08 17.52
N GLY A 64 -19.83 -13.51 16.29
CA GLY A 64 -21.19 -13.77 15.82
C GLY A 64 -21.91 -12.56 15.24
N TYR A 65 -21.23 -11.42 15.08
CA TYR A 65 -21.81 -10.24 14.43
C TYR A 65 -22.03 -10.52 12.94
N LYS A 66 -23.21 -10.11 12.45
CA LYS A 66 -23.61 -10.23 11.05
C LYS A 66 -23.84 -8.85 10.45
N GLU A 67 -23.85 -8.79 9.12
CA GLU A 67 -24.17 -7.55 8.39
C GLU A 67 -25.54 -6.98 8.79
N SER A 68 -26.52 -7.85 9.09
CA SER A 68 -27.84 -7.44 9.55
C SER A 68 -27.86 -6.81 10.95
N ASP A 69 -26.76 -6.90 11.72
CA ASP A 69 -26.62 -6.22 13.00
C ASP A 69 -26.15 -4.76 12.84
N ILE A 70 -25.58 -4.40 11.68
CA ILE A 70 -25.15 -3.03 11.36
C ILE A 70 -26.36 -2.09 11.37
N ASP A 71 -27.41 -2.43 10.62
CA ASP A 71 -28.63 -1.61 10.53
C ASP A 71 -29.31 -1.45 11.89
N LYS A 72 -29.33 -2.52 12.68
CA LYS A 72 -29.87 -2.49 14.05
C LYS A 72 -29.09 -1.54 14.93
N MET A 73 -27.74 -1.57 14.88
CA MET A 73 -26.93 -0.64 15.66
C MET A 73 -27.06 0.81 15.18
N ILE A 74 -27.09 1.06 13.87
CA ILE A 74 -27.28 2.42 13.33
C ILE A 74 -28.60 3.01 13.85
N ARG A 75 -29.69 2.24 13.79
CA ARG A 75 -31.00 2.66 14.33
C ARG A 75 -30.91 2.95 15.82
N LYS A 76 -30.32 2.04 16.60
CA LYS A 76 -30.18 2.16 18.06
C LYS A 76 -29.39 3.39 18.48
N VAL A 77 -28.29 3.72 17.80
CA VAL A 77 -27.48 4.92 18.08
C VAL A 77 -28.24 6.19 17.71
N ARG A 78 -28.92 6.20 16.56
CA ARG A 78 -29.71 7.36 16.13
C ARG A 78 -30.92 7.64 17.02
N SER A 79 -31.54 6.60 17.59
CA SER A 79 -32.64 6.74 18.55
C SER A 79 -32.21 7.07 19.98
N ALA A 80 -30.91 6.96 20.29
CA ALA A 80 -30.35 7.29 21.60
C ALA A 80 -29.95 8.77 21.72
N LYS A 81 -30.26 9.57 20.69
CA LYS A 81 -30.02 11.01 20.61
C LYS A 81 -31.36 11.73 20.63
#